data_AF-A0A165BDF4-F1
#
_entry.id   AF-A0A165BDF4-F1
#
_cell.length_a   1.000
_cell.length_b   1.000
_cell.length_c   1.000
_cell.angle_alpha   90.00
_cell.angle_beta   90.00
_cell.angle_gamma   90.00
#
_symmetry.space_group_name_H-M   'P 1'
#
loop_
_entity.id
_entity.type
_entity.pdbx_description
1 polymer ?
#
loop_
_entity_poly.entity_id
_entity_poly.type
_entity_poly.pdbx_seq_one_letter_code
_entity_poly.pdbx_strand_id
1 'polypeptide(L)'
;LVPGRAILTTMNWHRNDEITFLAVYGPNDTLENREMWATIENKIRDSGGTIPKPDVLLGDFNFVEDEVDRFPAKLNDADAPATFDSLKRYVHVTDGWRETNPSTIEYTWRNPARDRLSRIDRIYLTRGLTLASRNWKIELTDLNRHDHSRVSTELVNLDAPFIGPGRWTMQSDLLEDEDFMAAVDVAGKHALSRIATLGELRNDTNNVQTIYEDFKTAVVRAAKRHQRERNCRRNAKIERLSSE
;
A
#
# COMPACT_ATOMS: atom_id res chain seq x y z
N LEU A 1 13.53 -12.73 15.41
CA LEU A 1 13.02 -13.67 16.46
C LEU A 1 13.47 -15.10 16.23
N VAL A 2 13.25 -15.66 15.04
CA VAL A 2 13.76 -16.98 14.64
C VAL A 2 14.63 -16.79 13.40
N PRO A 3 15.92 -17.15 13.41
CA PRO A 3 16.83 -16.89 12.29
C PRO A 3 16.28 -17.42 10.96
N GLY A 4 16.26 -16.57 9.93
CA GLY A 4 15.75 -16.89 8.59
C GLY A 4 14.25 -17.14 8.47
N ARG A 5 13.49 -17.07 9.57
CA ARG A 5 12.09 -17.50 9.62
C ARG A 5 11.14 -16.50 10.26
N ALA A 6 11.60 -15.66 11.19
CA ALA A 6 10.76 -14.63 11.80
C ALA A 6 11.56 -13.37 12.09
N ILE A 7 11.13 -12.26 11.50
CA ILE A 7 11.66 -10.91 11.73
C ILE A 7 10.56 -10.05 12.35
N LEU A 8 10.91 -9.34 13.42
CA LEU A 8 10.05 -8.35 14.07
C LEU A 8 10.66 -6.99 13.78
N THR A 9 9.86 -6.06 13.29
CA THR A 9 10.30 -4.69 13.01
C THR A 9 9.22 -3.71 13.45
N THR A 10 9.67 -2.57 13.97
CA THR A 10 8.79 -1.47 14.37
C THR A 10 9.13 -0.27 13.51
N MET A 11 8.10 0.45 13.03
CA MET A 11 8.29 1.66 12.24
C MET A 11 7.35 2.76 12.71
N ASN A 12 7.79 4.01 12.56
CA ASN A 12 6.95 5.18 12.76
C ASN A 12 5.80 5.17 11.75
N TRP A 13 4.58 5.26 12.25
CA TRP A 13 3.36 5.25 11.47
C TRP A 13 2.83 6.68 11.28
N HIS A 14 2.15 7.24 12.29
CA HIS A 14 1.61 8.62 12.23
C HIS A 14 1.67 9.30 13.58
N ARG A 15 1.90 10.61 13.63
CA ARG A 15 1.80 11.43 14.87
C ARG A 15 2.56 10.84 16.07
N ASN A 16 3.68 10.16 15.81
CA ASN A 16 4.52 9.43 16.78
C ASN A 16 3.95 8.10 17.28
N ASP A 17 2.87 7.59 16.69
CA ASP A 17 2.47 6.20 16.85
C ASP A 17 3.42 5.30 16.05
N GLU A 18 3.72 4.15 16.63
CA GLU A 18 4.50 3.09 16.01
C GLU A 18 3.57 1.95 15.59
N ILE A 19 3.98 1.21 14.57
CA ILE A 19 3.38 -0.09 14.26
C ILE A 19 4.46 -1.16 14.27
N THR A 20 4.14 -2.31 14.83
CA THR A 20 5.04 -3.46 14.90
C THR A 20 4.57 -4.57 13.96
N PHE A 21 5.44 -4.98 13.04
CA PHE A 21 5.23 -6.09 12.13
C PHE A 21 6.05 -7.31 12.56
N LEU A 22 5.40 -8.46 12.62
CA LEU A 22 6.03 -9.77 12.65
C LEU A 22 5.86 -10.44 11.29
N ALA A 23 6.92 -10.47 10.49
CA ALA A 23 6.93 -11.22 9.24
C ALA A 23 7.50 -12.62 9.48
N VAL A 24 6.80 -13.65 9.00
CA VAL A 24 7.13 -15.06 9.22
C VAL A 24 7.22 -15.85 7.92
N TYR A 25 8.04 -16.89 7.95
CA TYR A 25 8.11 -17.93 6.94
C TYR A 25 8.16 -19.29 7.65
N GLY A 26 7.03 -19.98 7.72
CA GLY A 26 6.87 -21.25 8.42
C GLY A 26 7.68 -22.38 7.76
N PRO A 27 8.30 -23.29 8.54
CA PRO A 27 8.87 -24.53 8.02
C PRO A 27 7.81 -25.43 7.37
N ASN A 28 8.23 -26.24 6.39
CA ASN A 28 7.41 -27.32 5.83
C ASN A 28 7.35 -28.54 6.76
N ASP A 29 8.37 -28.73 7.60
CA ASP A 29 8.36 -29.80 8.58
C ASP A 29 7.34 -29.47 9.69
N THR A 30 6.43 -30.41 9.94
CA THR A 30 5.32 -30.22 10.87
C THR A 30 5.79 -29.96 12.31
N LEU A 31 6.86 -30.62 12.76
CA LEU A 31 7.37 -30.46 14.12
C LEU A 31 8.06 -29.11 14.26
N GLU A 32 8.97 -28.78 13.33
CA GLU A 32 9.67 -27.48 13.32
C GLU A 32 8.67 -26.31 13.25
N ASN A 33 7.62 -26.45 12.43
CA ASN A 33 6.56 -25.44 12.31
C ASN A 33 5.84 -25.23 13.64
N ARG A 34 5.41 -26.30 14.30
CA ARG A 34 4.75 -26.24 15.61
C ARG A 34 5.65 -25.61 16.68
N GLU A 35 6.91 -25.98 16.74
CA GLU A 35 7.88 -25.47 17.72
C GLU A 35 8.25 -24.01 17.50
N MET A 36 8.27 -23.55 16.24
CA MET A 36 8.55 -22.16 15.88
C MET A 36 7.56 -21.19 16.54
N TRP A 37 6.26 -21.49 16.54
CA TRP A 37 5.25 -20.61 17.12
C TRP A 37 5.39 -20.46 18.64
N ALA A 38 5.64 -21.57 19.34
CA ALA A 38 5.94 -21.54 20.78
C ALA A 38 7.22 -20.77 21.08
N THR A 39 8.25 -20.91 20.24
CA THR A 39 9.52 -20.17 20.36
C THR A 39 9.31 -18.66 20.22
N ILE A 40 8.51 -18.23 19.24
CA ILE A 40 8.17 -16.82 19.04
C ILE A 40 7.43 -16.27 20.27
N GLU A 41 6.41 -16.99 20.74
CA GLU A 41 5.61 -16.59 21.91
C GLU A 41 6.49 -16.43 23.15
N ASN A 42 7.31 -17.44 23.46
CA ASN A 42 8.22 -17.44 24.62
C ASN A 42 9.22 -16.28 24.52
N LYS A 43 9.83 -16.04 23.35
CA LYS A 43 10.76 -14.90 23.19
C LYS A 43 10.09 -13.56 23.46
N ILE A 44 8.86 -13.34 22.98
CA ILE A 44 8.12 -12.10 23.26
C ILE A 44 7.81 -12.01 24.75
N ARG A 45 7.30 -13.09 25.34
CA ARG A 45 6.89 -13.18 26.76
C ARG A 45 8.05 -12.97 27.73
N ASP A 46 9.14 -13.70 27.52
CA ASP A 46 10.30 -13.73 28.42
C ASP A 46 11.16 -12.46 28.30
N SER A 47 10.96 -11.67 27.24
CA SER A 47 11.64 -10.38 27.08
C SER A 47 11.23 -9.32 28.11
N GLY A 48 10.19 -9.58 28.90
CA GLY A 48 9.67 -8.64 29.90
C GLY A 48 9.17 -7.32 29.30
N GLY A 49 8.79 -7.32 28.02
CA GLY A 49 8.33 -6.13 27.29
C GLY A 49 9.41 -5.45 26.43
N THR A 50 10.65 -5.94 26.45
CA THR A 50 11.72 -5.44 25.56
C THR A 50 11.42 -5.75 24.09
N ILE A 51 10.78 -6.89 23.83
CA ILE A 51 10.27 -7.26 22.51
C ILE A 51 8.78 -6.92 22.49
N PRO A 52 8.33 -5.93 21.67
CA PRO A 52 6.93 -5.57 21.61
C PRO A 52 6.09 -6.70 21.01
N LYS A 53 4.81 -6.73 21.37
CA LYS A 53 3.83 -7.58 20.68
C LYS A 53 3.57 -6.99 19.28
N PRO A 54 3.44 -7.82 18.23
CA PRO A 54 3.14 -7.33 16.90
C PRO A 54 1.70 -6.86 16.78
N ASP A 55 1.51 -5.77 16.05
CA ASP A 55 0.20 -5.29 15.61
C ASP A 55 -0.25 -6.01 14.33
N VAL A 56 0.72 -6.39 13.50
CA VAL A 56 0.53 -7.12 12.25
C VAL A 56 1.42 -8.35 12.25
N LEU A 57 0.83 -9.52 12.01
CA LEU A 57 1.55 -10.78 11.80
C LEU A 57 1.26 -11.27 10.39
N LEU A 58 2.27 -11.43 9.55
CA LEU A 58 2.06 -11.77 8.14
C LEU A 58 3.13 -12.68 7.56
N GLY A 59 2.81 -13.36 6.47
CA GLY A 59 3.76 -14.14 5.68
C GLY A 59 3.19 -15.47 5.22
N ASP A 60 4.07 -16.39 4.88
CA ASP A 60 3.75 -17.77 4.55
C ASP A 60 3.89 -18.63 5.82
N PHE A 61 2.81 -19.30 6.20
CA PHE A 61 2.75 -20.09 7.41
C PHE A 61 2.97 -21.58 7.17
N ASN A 62 2.92 -22.04 5.91
CA ASN A 62 2.98 -23.45 5.51
C ASN A 62 1.93 -24.39 6.17
N PHE A 63 0.79 -23.85 6.59
CA PHE A 63 -0.37 -24.62 7.05
C PHE A 63 -1.67 -23.83 6.84
N VAL A 64 -2.83 -24.51 6.78
CA VAL A 64 -4.15 -23.84 6.75
C VAL A 64 -4.82 -23.87 8.12
N GLU A 65 -5.70 -22.90 8.41
CA GLU A 65 -6.47 -22.91 9.67
C GLU A 65 -7.80 -23.65 9.54
N ASP A 66 -8.49 -23.48 8.41
CA ASP A 66 -9.83 -24.03 8.18
C ASP A 66 -9.86 -24.91 6.93
N GLU A 67 -10.79 -25.87 6.86
CA GLU A 67 -10.95 -26.75 5.69
C GLU A 67 -11.25 -25.98 4.39
N VAL A 68 -11.97 -24.85 4.50
CA VAL A 68 -12.33 -23.97 3.39
C VAL A 68 -11.09 -23.36 2.71
N ASP A 69 -9.97 -23.33 3.41
CA ASP A 69 -8.69 -22.82 2.91
C ASP A 69 -7.89 -23.85 2.12
N ARG A 70 -8.40 -25.08 1.93
CA ARG A 70 -7.69 -26.13 1.19
C ARG A 70 -8.56 -26.72 0.08
N PHE A 71 -7.91 -27.07 -1.03
CA PHE A 71 -8.50 -27.90 -2.07
C PHE A 71 -7.69 -29.19 -2.27
N PRO A 72 -8.33 -30.38 -2.21
CA PRO A 72 -9.69 -30.61 -1.72
C PRO A 72 -9.87 -30.19 -0.25
N ALA A 73 -11.10 -29.81 0.14
CA ALA A 73 -11.40 -29.31 1.49
C ALA A 73 -11.23 -30.42 2.54
N LYS A 74 -10.14 -30.34 3.31
CA LYS A 74 -9.79 -31.27 4.39
C LYS A 74 -8.61 -30.71 5.19
N LEU A 75 -8.60 -30.87 6.52
CA LEU A 75 -7.39 -30.62 7.33
C LEU A 75 -6.45 -31.83 7.36
N ASN A 76 -5.16 -31.55 7.42
CA ASN A 76 -4.11 -32.53 7.69
C ASN A 76 -3.53 -32.32 9.10
N ASP A 77 -2.70 -33.25 9.56
CA ASP A 77 -2.08 -33.16 10.90
C ASP A 77 -1.22 -31.89 11.09
N ALA A 78 -0.66 -31.34 10.01
CA ALA A 78 0.12 -30.11 10.06
C ALA A 78 -0.72 -28.83 10.22
N ASP A 79 -2.02 -28.91 9.98
CA ASP A 79 -2.93 -27.77 9.95
C ASP A 79 -3.39 -27.35 11.36
N ALA A 80 -3.74 -26.07 11.49
CA ALA A 80 -4.20 -25.43 12.74
C ALA A 80 -3.41 -25.83 14.01
N PRO A 81 -2.06 -25.68 14.04
CA PRO A 81 -1.27 -26.08 15.19
C PRO A 81 -1.68 -25.28 16.44
N ALA A 82 -1.94 -25.98 17.55
CA ALA A 82 -2.37 -25.36 18.81
C ALA A 82 -1.37 -24.32 19.35
N THR A 83 -0.08 -24.49 19.05
CA THR A 83 0.97 -23.51 19.41
C THR A 83 0.79 -22.17 18.68
N PHE A 84 0.25 -22.19 17.47
CA PHE A 84 -0.08 -20.96 16.74
C PHE A 84 -1.34 -20.29 17.28
N ASP A 85 -2.38 -21.06 17.62
CA ASP A 85 -3.58 -20.53 18.29
C ASP A 85 -3.22 -19.86 19.63
N SER A 86 -2.31 -20.47 20.41
CA SER A 86 -1.74 -19.85 21.62
C SER A 86 -1.06 -18.51 21.32
N LEU A 87 -0.16 -18.47 20.32
CA LEU A 87 0.54 -17.25 19.92
C LEU A 87 -0.44 -16.15 19.53
N LYS A 88 -1.43 -16.45 18.67
CA LYS A 88 -2.46 -15.49 18.22
C LYS A 88 -3.21 -14.88 19.39
N ARG A 89 -3.65 -15.70 20.35
CA ARG A 89 -4.35 -15.24 21.56
C ARG A 89 -3.45 -14.37 22.43
N TYR A 90 -2.18 -14.73 22.56
CA TYR A 90 -1.20 -13.99 23.34
C TYR A 90 -0.90 -12.59 22.76
N VAL A 91 -0.80 -12.48 21.42
CA VAL A 91 -0.52 -11.22 20.73
C VAL A 91 -1.78 -10.46 20.28
N HIS A 92 -2.97 -11.04 20.47
CA HIS A 92 -4.28 -10.44 20.18
C HIS A 92 -4.52 -10.09 18.71
N VAL A 93 -4.14 -10.99 17.80
CA VAL A 93 -4.35 -10.84 16.36
C VAL A 93 -5.35 -11.86 15.80
N THR A 94 -6.08 -11.47 14.77
CA THR A 94 -7.06 -12.31 14.05
C THR A 94 -6.84 -12.26 12.54
N ASP A 95 -7.30 -13.28 11.81
CA ASP A 95 -7.13 -13.36 10.35
C ASP A 95 -8.00 -12.31 9.66
N GLY A 96 -7.38 -11.23 9.20
CA GLY A 96 -8.11 -10.08 8.65
C GLY A 96 -8.80 -10.39 7.32
N TRP A 97 -8.25 -11.30 6.51
CA TRP A 97 -8.89 -11.73 5.26
C TRP A 97 -10.17 -12.51 5.57
N ARG A 98 -10.10 -13.48 6.50
CA ARG A 98 -11.24 -14.34 6.86
C ARG A 98 -12.32 -13.57 7.61
N GLU A 99 -11.97 -12.60 8.46
CA GLU A 99 -12.97 -11.70 9.06
C GLU A 99 -13.72 -10.87 8.02
N THR A 100 -13.01 -10.38 6.98
CA THR A 100 -13.62 -9.58 5.91
C THR A 100 -14.41 -10.45 4.92
N ASN A 101 -13.96 -11.68 4.68
CA ASN A 101 -14.48 -12.59 3.65
C ASN A 101 -14.80 -13.98 4.23
N PRO A 102 -15.78 -14.11 5.15
CA PRO A 102 -15.97 -15.31 5.96
C PRO A 102 -16.25 -16.57 5.14
N SER A 103 -17.04 -16.48 4.07
CA SER A 103 -17.42 -17.60 3.22
C SER A 103 -16.68 -17.67 1.89
N THR A 104 -15.79 -16.71 1.59
CA THR A 104 -15.09 -16.68 0.31
C THR A 104 -14.00 -17.76 0.29
N ILE A 105 -14.01 -18.55 -0.78
CA ILE A 105 -12.97 -19.53 -1.08
C ILE A 105 -11.96 -18.84 -1.99
N GLU A 106 -10.74 -18.66 -1.50
CA GLU A 106 -9.62 -18.13 -2.28
C GLU A 106 -8.32 -18.74 -1.75
N TYR A 107 -7.36 -18.96 -2.65
CA TYR A 107 -6.11 -19.67 -2.34
C TYR A 107 -4.90 -18.80 -2.64
N THR A 108 -3.86 -18.96 -1.84
CA THR A 108 -2.61 -18.23 -2.04
C THR A 108 -1.56 -19.13 -2.66
N TRP A 109 -1.51 -20.41 -2.31
CA TRP A 109 -0.59 -21.36 -2.89
C TRP A 109 -1.28 -22.35 -3.82
N ARG A 110 -0.55 -22.79 -4.84
CA ARG A 110 -0.96 -23.90 -5.71
C ARG A 110 0.23 -24.73 -6.14
N ASN A 111 -0.02 -26.02 -6.31
CA ASN A 111 0.93 -26.86 -7.03
C ASN A 111 0.84 -26.60 -8.56
N PRO A 112 1.86 -26.99 -9.34
CA PRO A 112 1.87 -26.78 -10.79
C PRO A 112 0.67 -27.41 -11.53
N ALA A 113 0.19 -28.57 -11.06
CA ALA A 113 -0.96 -29.27 -11.65
C ALA A 113 -2.32 -28.65 -11.27
N ARG A 114 -2.36 -27.74 -10.28
CA ARG A 114 -3.55 -27.06 -9.76
C ARG A 114 -4.65 -27.99 -9.22
N ASP A 115 -4.30 -29.22 -8.86
CA ASP A 115 -5.17 -30.16 -8.15
C ASP A 115 -5.00 -30.09 -6.62
N ARG A 116 -4.00 -29.34 -6.14
CA ARG A 116 -3.82 -29.00 -4.72
C ARG A 116 -3.64 -27.50 -4.56
N LEU A 117 -4.52 -26.90 -3.77
CA LEU A 117 -4.53 -25.46 -3.49
C LEU A 117 -4.64 -25.23 -1.98
N SER A 118 -4.04 -24.15 -1.48
CA SER A 118 -4.20 -23.78 -0.08
C SER A 118 -4.02 -22.28 0.18
N ARG A 119 -4.70 -21.74 1.19
CA ARG A 119 -4.48 -20.38 1.69
C ARG A 119 -3.52 -20.41 2.89
N ILE A 120 -2.23 -20.43 2.57
CA ILE A 120 -1.13 -20.51 3.57
C ILE A 120 -0.42 -19.18 3.79
N ASP A 121 -0.64 -18.21 2.91
CA ASP A 121 -0.16 -16.85 3.04
C ASP A 121 -1.27 -16.00 3.67
N ARG A 122 -0.99 -15.38 4.82
CA ARG A 122 -2.02 -14.70 5.61
C ARG A 122 -1.51 -13.41 6.22
N ILE A 123 -2.43 -12.52 6.55
CA ILE A 123 -2.17 -11.30 7.31
C ILE A 123 -3.15 -11.29 8.49
N TYR A 124 -2.59 -11.30 9.69
CA TYR A 124 -3.28 -11.17 10.94
C TYR A 124 -3.09 -9.77 11.50
N LEU A 125 -4.17 -9.21 12.04
CA LEU A 125 -4.20 -7.84 12.54
C LEU A 125 -4.76 -7.82 13.96
N THR A 126 -4.31 -6.86 14.77
CA THR A 126 -5.02 -6.51 16.00
C THR A 126 -6.40 -5.95 15.68
N ARG A 127 -7.34 -6.10 16.61
CA ARG A 127 -8.74 -5.67 16.42
C ARG A 127 -8.88 -4.23 15.89
N GLY A 128 -8.08 -3.30 16.40
CA GLY A 128 -8.10 -1.90 15.96
C GLY A 128 -7.71 -1.77 14.48
N LEU A 129 -6.65 -2.46 14.07
CA LEU A 129 -6.20 -2.49 12.67
C LEU A 129 -7.16 -3.25 11.77
N THR A 130 -7.83 -4.31 12.25
CA THR A 130 -8.84 -5.02 11.44
C THR A 130 -10.00 -4.11 11.07
N LEU A 131 -10.52 -3.32 12.04
CA LEU A 131 -11.55 -2.31 11.79
C LEU A 131 -11.09 -1.18 10.85
N ALA A 132 -9.79 -0.91 10.85
CA ALA A 132 -9.15 0.08 10.01
C ALA A 132 -8.56 -0.49 8.71
N SER A 133 -8.87 -1.76 8.38
CA SER A 133 -8.38 -2.41 7.16
C SER A 133 -9.45 -2.40 6.06
N ARG A 134 -9.02 -2.30 4.81
CA ARG A 134 -9.90 -2.33 3.64
C ARG A 134 -9.17 -2.82 2.40
N ASN A 135 -9.90 -3.00 1.30
CA ASN A 135 -9.32 -3.38 0.00
C ASN A 135 -8.42 -4.61 0.09
N TRP A 136 -8.87 -5.60 0.84
CA TRP A 136 -8.24 -6.91 0.92
C TRP A 136 -8.19 -7.55 -0.47
N LYS A 137 -7.00 -8.03 -0.87
CA LYS A 137 -6.79 -8.66 -2.18
C LYS A 137 -5.85 -9.87 -2.07
N ILE A 138 -6.14 -10.88 -2.87
CA ILE A 138 -5.25 -12.01 -3.17
C ILE A 138 -5.03 -11.97 -4.69
N GLU A 139 -3.81 -11.65 -5.11
CA GLU A 139 -3.49 -11.36 -6.51
C GLU A 139 -2.35 -12.24 -7.03
N LEU A 140 -2.56 -12.82 -8.21
CA LEU A 140 -1.49 -13.41 -8.99
C LEU A 140 -0.73 -12.33 -9.76
N THR A 141 0.54 -12.60 -10.00
CA THR A 141 1.41 -11.87 -10.91
C THR A 141 1.96 -12.85 -11.94
N ASP A 142 2.47 -12.36 -13.07
CA ASP A 142 3.05 -13.23 -14.08
C ASP A 142 4.28 -14.00 -13.58
N LEU A 143 4.97 -13.47 -12.55
CA LEU A 143 6.16 -14.09 -11.95
C LEU A 143 5.83 -15.26 -11.02
N ASN A 144 4.64 -15.31 -10.43
CA ASN A 144 4.27 -16.28 -9.41
C ASN A 144 3.00 -17.10 -9.78
N ARG A 145 2.69 -17.15 -11.08
CA ARG A 145 1.47 -17.79 -11.64
C ARG A 145 1.30 -19.27 -11.28
N HIS A 146 2.39 -19.93 -10.90
CA HIS A 146 2.47 -21.37 -10.61
C HIS A 146 2.75 -21.70 -9.14
N ASP A 147 2.72 -20.71 -8.24
CA ASP A 147 3.12 -20.91 -6.85
C ASP A 147 2.26 -20.04 -5.91
N HIS A 148 2.86 -19.04 -5.26
CA HIS A 148 2.19 -18.15 -4.30
C HIS A 148 1.54 -16.91 -4.94
N SER A 149 0.35 -16.54 -4.49
CA SER A 149 -0.33 -15.26 -4.73
C SER A 149 0.10 -14.24 -3.68
N ARG A 150 0.14 -12.95 -4.05
CA ARG A 150 0.37 -11.88 -3.08
C ARG A 150 -0.92 -11.59 -2.32
N VAL A 151 -0.83 -11.57 -0.98
CA VAL A 151 -1.90 -11.08 -0.11
C VAL A 151 -1.61 -9.62 0.25
N SER A 152 -2.62 -8.76 0.17
CA SER A 152 -2.48 -7.35 0.52
C SER A 152 -3.77 -6.77 1.11
N THR A 153 -3.60 -5.71 1.90
CA THR A 153 -4.68 -4.91 2.47
C THR A 153 -4.21 -3.47 2.60
N GLU A 154 -5.14 -2.53 2.60
CA GLU A 154 -4.88 -1.15 2.96
C GLU A 154 -5.24 -0.95 4.43
N LEU A 155 -4.29 -0.41 5.20
CA LEU A 155 -4.56 0.04 6.55
C LEU A 155 -4.73 1.55 6.52
N VAL A 156 -5.89 2.02 6.99
CA VAL A 156 -6.18 3.45 7.11
C VAL A 156 -5.94 3.91 8.54
N ASN A 157 -5.56 5.16 8.68
CA ASN A 157 -5.61 5.80 9.99
C ASN A 157 -7.00 6.42 10.19
N LEU A 158 -7.74 5.86 11.14
CA LEU A 158 -9.08 6.35 11.48
C LEU A 158 -9.04 7.77 12.06
N ASP A 159 -7.92 8.18 12.66
CA ASP A 159 -7.70 9.52 13.19
C ASP A 159 -7.06 10.48 12.17
N ALA A 160 -6.84 10.02 10.93
CA ALA A 160 -6.35 10.90 9.88
C ALA A 160 -7.40 11.97 9.58
N PRO A 161 -7.04 13.25 9.62
CA PRO A 161 -7.97 14.30 9.21
C PRO A 161 -8.32 14.10 7.73
N PHE A 162 -9.50 14.57 7.32
CA PHE A 162 -9.84 14.64 5.91
C PHE A 162 -8.78 15.47 5.17
N ILE A 163 -7.97 14.81 4.34
CA ILE A 163 -7.04 15.47 3.43
C ILE A 163 -7.81 15.75 2.13
N GLY A 164 -8.16 17.01 1.90
CA GLY A 164 -8.78 17.43 0.65
C GLY A 164 -7.87 17.21 -0.57
N PRO A 165 -8.28 17.62 -1.79
CA PRO A 165 -7.56 17.33 -3.04
C PRO A 165 -6.15 17.96 -3.16
N GLY A 166 -5.65 18.61 -2.11
CA GLY A 166 -4.42 19.38 -2.12
C GLY A 166 -4.56 20.69 -2.89
N ARG A 167 -3.50 21.50 -2.86
CA ARG A 167 -3.35 22.62 -3.80
C ARG A 167 -2.63 22.08 -5.04
N TRP A 168 -3.16 22.39 -6.22
CA TRP A 168 -2.46 22.03 -7.46
C TRP A 168 -1.09 22.71 -7.49
N THR A 169 -0.06 21.94 -7.83
CA THR A 169 1.28 22.44 -8.12
C THR A 169 1.68 22.02 -9.53
N MET A 170 2.45 22.88 -10.20
CA MET A 170 3.05 22.56 -11.48
C MET A 170 4.12 21.48 -11.29
N GLN A 171 4.15 20.47 -12.16
CA GLN A 171 5.27 19.51 -12.16
C GLN A 171 6.55 20.20 -12.63
N SER A 172 7.66 19.89 -11.97
CA SER A 172 8.95 20.54 -12.23
C SER A 172 9.51 20.22 -13.61
N ASP A 173 9.17 19.06 -14.17
CA ASP A 173 9.61 18.62 -15.49
C ASP A 173 9.02 19.44 -16.65
N LEU A 174 7.94 20.20 -16.42
CA LEU A 174 7.41 21.14 -17.41
C LEU A 174 8.41 22.24 -17.78
N LEU A 175 9.39 22.54 -16.91
CA LEU A 175 10.44 23.51 -17.22
C LEU A 175 11.34 23.08 -18.38
N GLU A 176 11.33 21.79 -18.74
CA GLU A 176 12.08 21.23 -19.86
C GLU A 176 11.22 21.09 -21.13
N ASP A 177 9.93 21.39 -21.08
CA ASP A 177 9.00 21.29 -22.22
C ASP A 177 9.04 22.58 -23.04
N GLU A 178 9.60 22.49 -24.26
CA GLU A 178 9.80 23.65 -25.14
C GLU A 178 8.49 24.37 -25.50
N ASP A 179 7.42 23.62 -25.79
CA ASP A 179 6.13 24.19 -26.17
C ASP A 179 5.47 24.93 -24.99
N PHE A 180 5.58 24.37 -23.78
CA PHE A 180 5.13 25.03 -22.56
C PHE A 180 5.94 26.31 -22.29
N MET A 181 7.27 26.24 -22.38
CA MET A 181 8.13 27.40 -22.14
C MET A 181 7.89 28.51 -23.18
N ALA A 182 7.61 28.16 -24.44
CA ALA A 182 7.19 29.12 -25.46
C ALA A 182 5.87 29.82 -25.09
N ALA A 183 4.89 29.07 -24.57
CA ALA A 183 3.63 29.67 -24.10
C ALA A 183 3.83 30.58 -22.88
N VAL A 184 4.74 30.23 -21.97
CA VAL A 184 5.12 31.07 -20.82
C VAL A 184 5.80 32.36 -21.28
N ASP A 185 6.71 32.28 -22.24
CA ASP A 185 7.41 33.46 -22.81
C ASP A 185 6.43 34.45 -23.44
N VAL A 186 5.47 33.95 -24.23
CA VAL A 186 4.40 34.79 -24.81
C VAL A 186 3.57 35.47 -23.72
N ALA A 187 3.14 34.70 -22.70
CA ALA A 187 2.38 35.26 -21.59
C ALA A 187 3.18 36.29 -20.79
N GLY A 188 4.48 36.06 -20.60
CA GLY A 188 5.40 36.96 -19.91
C GLY A 188 5.63 38.27 -20.66
N LYS A 189 5.89 38.20 -21.97
CA LYS A 189 6.01 39.38 -22.84
C LYS A 189 4.75 40.23 -22.83
N HIS A 190 3.58 39.59 -22.90
CA HIS A 190 2.30 40.28 -22.80
C HIS A 190 2.13 40.99 -21.45
N ALA A 191 2.46 40.32 -20.33
CA ALA A 191 2.41 40.93 -19.01
C ALA A 191 3.38 42.11 -18.85
N LEU A 192 4.61 41.99 -19.35
CA LEU A 192 5.60 43.07 -19.32
C LEU A 192 5.16 44.29 -20.14
N SER A 193 4.56 44.07 -21.32
CA SER A 193 3.99 45.15 -22.14
C SER A 193 2.85 45.88 -21.40
N ARG A 194 1.96 45.15 -20.72
CA ARG A 194 0.91 45.75 -19.88
C ARG A 194 1.47 46.54 -18.71
N ILE A 195 2.57 46.07 -18.09
CA ILE A 195 3.25 46.81 -17.02
C ILE A 195 3.90 48.09 -17.56
N ALA A 196 4.54 48.04 -18.74
CA ALA A 196 5.20 49.20 -19.34
C ALA A 196 4.22 50.30 -19.75
N THR A 197 2.99 49.93 -20.11
CA THR A 197 1.91 50.84 -20.48
C THR A 197 1.03 51.27 -19.30
N LEU A 198 1.37 50.84 -18.08
CA LEU A 198 0.65 51.19 -16.88
C LEU A 198 0.92 52.66 -16.52
N GLY A 199 -0.10 53.52 -16.68
CA GLY A 199 -0.02 54.93 -16.33
C GLY A 199 0.06 55.19 -14.81
N GLU A 200 0.13 56.47 -14.44
CA GLU A 200 0.21 56.92 -13.04
C GLU A 200 -1.08 56.64 -12.24
N LEU A 201 -2.23 56.62 -12.91
CA LEU A 201 -3.55 56.35 -12.32
C LEU A 201 -3.80 54.83 -12.18
N ARG A 202 -3.25 54.25 -11.12
CA ARG A 202 -3.48 52.85 -10.73
C ARG A 202 -4.75 52.73 -9.90
N ASN A 203 -5.44 51.60 -10.00
CA ASN A 203 -6.60 51.27 -9.15
C ASN A 203 -6.61 49.78 -8.80
N ASP A 204 -7.62 49.35 -8.04
CA ASP A 204 -7.72 47.98 -7.52
C ASP A 204 -7.80 46.90 -8.61
N THR A 205 -8.27 47.25 -9.83
CA THR A 205 -8.40 46.32 -10.95
C THR A 205 -7.31 46.48 -12.01
N ASN A 206 -6.62 47.63 -12.05
CA ASN A 206 -5.57 47.97 -12.99
C ASN A 206 -4.29 48.36 -12.25
N ASN A 207 -3.55 47.34 -11.80
CA ASN A 207 -2.28 47.47 -11.12
C ASN A 207 -1.34 46.30 -11.49
N VAL A 208 -0.09 46.36 -11.00
CA VAL A 208 0.92 45.35 -11.31
C VAL A 208 0.55 43.98 -10.74
N GLN A 209 -0.13 43.94 -9.59
CA GLN A 209 -0.52 42.70 -8.91
C GLN A 209 -1.59 41.95 -9.71
N THR A 210 -2.59 42.65 -10.26
CA THR A 210 -3.62 42.03 -11.11
C THR A 210 -3.02 41.52 -12.43
N ILE A 211 -2.09 42.27 -13.03
CA ILE A 211 -1.36 41.80 -14.22
C ILE A 211 -0.52 40.55 -13.91
N TYR A 212 0.14 40.52 -12.75
CA TYR A 212 0.95 39.37 -12.34
C TYR A 212 0.08 38.14 -12.00
N GLU A 213 -1.11 38.35 -11.44
CA GLU A 213 -2.11 37.30 -11.24
C GLU A 213 -2.62 36.73 -12.57
N ASP A 214 -2.95 37.59 -13.54
CA ASP A 214 -3.35 37.18 -14.89
C ASP A 214 -2.26 36.33 -15.55
N PHE A 215 -0.99 36.77 -15.45
CA PHE A 215 0.15 36.02 -15.95
C PHE A 215 0.25 34.64 -15.29
N LYS A 216 0.23 34.56 -13.96
CA LYS A 216 0.29 33.27 -13.24
C LYS A 216 -0.89 32.38 -13.62
N THR A 217 -2.09 32.93 -13.77
CA THR A 217 -3.27 32.19 -14.21
C THR A 217 -3.10 31.64 -15.61
N ALA A 218 -2.52 32.40 -16.54
CA ALA A 218 -2.21 31.94 -17.88
C ALA A 218 -1.18 30.80 -17.87
N VAL A 219 -0.11 30.93 -17.07
CA VAL A 219 0.90 29.87 -16.88
C VAL A 219 0.28 28.60 -16.32
N VAL A 220 -0.58 28.70 -15.29
CA VAL A 220 -1.29 27.54 -14.71
C VAL A 220 -2.17 26.85 -15.76
N ARG A 221 -2.89 27.62 -16.60
CA ARG A 221 -3.73 27.08 -17.67
C ARG A 221 -2.89 26.35 -18.72
N ALA A 222 -1.78 26.95 -19.14
CA ALA A 222 -0.84 26.33 -20.08
C ALA A 222 -0.27 25.03 -19.49
N ALA A 223 0.23 25.07 -18.25
CA ALA A 223 0.78 23.90 -17.56
C ALA A 223 -0.24 22.74 -17.51
N LYS A 224 -1.47 23.02 -17.09
CA LYS A 224 -2.55 22.02 -17.02
C LYS A 224 -2.88 21.43 -18.39
N ARG A 225 -2.87 22.24 -19.46
CA ARG A 225 -3.12 21.77 -20.83
C ARG A 225 -2.00 20.82 -21.29
N HIS A 226 -0.74 21.25 -21.21
CA HIS A 226 0.41 20.44 -21.63
C HIS A 226 0.52 19.13 -20.83
N GLN A 227 0.30 19.21 -19.53
CA GLN A 227 0.32 18.02 -18.67
C GLN A 227 -0.79 17.02 -19.03
N ARG A 228 -1.99 17.49 -19.39
CA ARG A 228 -3.06 16.62 -19.90
C ARG A 228 -2.66 15.95 -21.21
N GLU A 229 -2.11 16.70 -22.16
CA GLU A 229 -1.66 16.15 -23.45
C GLU A 229 -0.56 15.10 -23.28
N ARG A 230 0.45 15.38 -22.43
CA ARG A 230 1.52 14.42 -22.09
C ARG A 230 0.96 13.16 -21.43
N ASN A 231 0.04 13.31 -20.48
CA ASN A 231 -0.62 12.19 -19.81
C ASN A 231 -1.42 11.32 -20.80
N CYS A 232 -2.17 11.94 -21.72
CA CYS A 232 -2.89 11.21 -22.77
C CYS A 232 -1.95 10.41 -23.66
N ARG A 233 -0.84 11.02 -24.13
CA ARG A 233 0.18 10.32 -24.95
C ARG A 233 0.81 9.16 -24.18
N ARG A 234 1.13 9.37 -22.90
CA ARG A 234 1.69 8.32 -22.03
C ARG A 234 0.71 7.17 -21.84
N ASN A 235 -0.56 7.46 -21.53
CA ASN A 235 -1.58 6.44 -21.33
C ASN A 235 -1.82 5.63 -22.61
N ALA A 236 -1.91 6.27 -23.77
CA ALA A 236 -2.03 5.57 -25.05
C ALA A 236 -0.83 4.65 -25.34
N LYS A 237 0.39 5.07 -24.94
CA LYS A 237 1.59 4.22 -25.05
C LYS A 237 1.53 3.03 -24.09
N ILE A 238 1.07 3.24 -22.85
CA ILE A 238 0.87 2.17 -21.87
C ILE A 238 -0.16 1.16 -22.39
N GLU A 239 -1.30 1.63 -22.89
CA GLU A 239 -2.35 0.76 -23.46
C GLU A 239 -1.82 -0.08 -24.62
N ARG A 240 -1.04 0.50 -25.53
CA ARG A 240 -0.42 -0.24 -26.63
C ARG A 240 0.54 -1.32 -26.12
N LEU A 241 1.40 -0.99 -25.16
CA LEU A 241 2.36 -1.93 -24.57
C LEU A 241 1.69 -3.04 -23.75
N SER A 242 0.53 -2.78 -23.15
CA SER A 242 -0.27 -3.79 -22.44
C SER A 242 -1.07 -4.70 -23.37
N SER A 243 -1.21 -4.33 -24.65
CA SER A 243 -1.91 -5.09 -25.68
C SER A 243 -1.00 -5.92 -26.60
N GLU A 244 0.32 -5.75 -26.46
CA GLU A 244 1.38 -6.54 -27.10
C GLU A 244 1.86 -7.65 -26.15
#